data_AF-A0A6M3KP25-F1
#
_entry.id   AF-A0A6M3KP25-F1
#
_cell.length_a   1.000
_cell.length_b   1.000
_cell.length_c   1.000
_cell.angle_alpha   90.00
_cell.angle_beta   90.00
_cell.angle_gamma   90.00
#
_symmetry.space_group_name_H-M   'P 1'
#
loop_
_entity.id
_entity.type
_entity.pdbx_description
1 polymer ?
#
loop_
_entity_poly.entity_id
_entity_poly.type
_entity_poly.pdbx_seq_one_letter_code
_entity_poly.pdbx_strand_id
1 'polypeptide(L)'
;MANTIYGFNALTGGAAGALDYIDHAILVDGDPAFGNVAGVFFSYTYSSASVAAESSPDVIAPDTGTGRWLLQNMLAPDVFFRVATADFTAAPASTSTLTIVTDLTATIKKGMPLKYVIGGTTYYGMVTAIVANLLTIAGAPLSGSVTSLYYGSGSRTVQVVIVIPDLYEDATDATLIASDLNSQLVWNKPPAYLVRYRVYSKTKDGSSDGKATVLIDSSDVNSSAGGLTIAASATWYSTIVDINTTNYSIAYGEVIEIKATQGTGLDATYLTVEMTFVIP
;
A
#
# COMPACT_ATOMS: atom_id res chain seq x y z
N MET A 1 3.68 4.58 38.22
CA MET A 1 3.54 3.35 37.42
C MET A 1 2.10 2.91 37.58
N ALA A 2 1.47 2.41 36.51
CA ALA A 2 0.12 1.84 36.57
C ALA A 2 0.04 0.80 37.69
N ASN A 3 -1.05 0.83 38.45
CA ASN A 3 -1.27 -0.03 39.59
C ASN A 3 -2.24 -1.16 39.24
N THR A 4 -3.24 -0.88 38.39
CA THR A 4 -4.33 -1.81 38.07
C THR A 4 -4.76 -1.69 36.60
N ILE A 5 -5.11 -2.82 35.98
CA ILE A 5 -5.70 -2.88 34.64
C ILE A 5 -7.21 -3.05 34.77
N TYR A 6 -7.98 -2.21 34.08
CA TYR A 6 -9.44 -2.23 34.12
C TYR A 6 -10.06 -2.76 32.81
N GLY A 7 -11.23 -3.37 32.93
CA GLY A 7 -12.04 -3.84 31.80
C GLY A 7 -13.38 -3.12 31.74
N PHE A 8 -13.87 -2.82 30.53
CA PHE A 8 -15.19 -2.21 30.32
C PHE A 8 -15.89 -2.75 29.06
N ASN A 9 -17.22 -2.59 28.99
CA ASN A 9 -18.05 -2.95 27.84
C ASN A 9 -19.00 -1.80 27.40
N ALA A 10 -18.93 -0.65 28.07
CA ALA A 10 -19.54 0.61 27.67
C ALA A 10 -18.57 1.76 28.00
N LEU A 11 -18.70 2.90 27.30
CA LEU A 11 -17.88 4.08 27.58
C LEU A 11 -18.51 4.94 28.68
N THR A 12 -19.81 5.20 28.56
CA THR A 12 -20.57 6.03 29.49
C THR A 12 -21.91 5.40 29.85
N GLY A 13 -22.61 5.98 30.83
CA GLY A 13 -23.98 5.63 31.23
C GLY A 13 -24.14 5.28 32.70
N GLY A 14 -23.06 5.41 33.49
CA GLY A 14 -23.05 5.29 34.95
C GLY A 14 -23.57 3.98 35.53
N ALA A 15 -23.53 2.91 34.72
CA ALA A 15 -23.88 1.56 35.14
C ALA A 15 -22.64 0.68 35.22
N ALA A 16 -22.70 -0.37 36.04
CA ALA A 16 -21.64 -1.35 36.16
C ALA A 16 -21.23 -1.90 34.77
N GLY A 17 -19.95 -1.81 34.45
CA GLY A 17 -19.38 -2.20 33.14
C GLY A 17 -19.02 -1.02 32.23
N ALA A 18 -19.51 0.18 32.53
CA ALA A 18 -19.09 1.39 31.85
C ALA A 18 -17.73 1.91 32.38
N LEU A 19 -16.98 2.60 31.52
CA LEU A 19 -15.67 3.15 31.87
C LEU A 19 -15.78 4.34 32.85
N ASP A 20 -16.81 5.17 32.70
CA ASP A 20 -17.15 6.28 33.62
C ASP A 20 -17.54 5.78 35.03
N TYR A 21 -18.08 4.56 35.14
CA TYR A 21 -18.51 3.97 36.42
C TYR A 21 -17.35 3.56 37.33
N ILE A 22 -16.11 3.48 36.83
CA ILE A 22 -14.96 3.07 37.64
C ILE A 22 -14.66 4.15 38.69
N ASP A 23 -14.77 3.77 39.97
CA ASP A 23 -14.62 4.67 41.10
C ASP A 23 -13.26 5.40 41.07
N HIS A 24 -13.30 6.73 41.01
CA HIS A 24 -12.11 7.57 41.02
C HIS A 24 -11.19 7.31 42.23
N ALA A 25 -11.74 6.93 43.38
CA ALA A 25 -10.96 6.75 44.61
C ALA A 25 -9.90 5.63 44.50
N ILE A 26 -10.06 4.71 43.55
CA ILE A 26 -9.13 3.60 43.32
C ILE A 26 -8.19 3.84 42.12
N LEU A 27 -8.37 4.94 41.38
CA LEU A 27 -7.60 5.22 40.17
C LEU A 27 -6.30 5.95 40.46
N VAL A 28 -5.25 5.54 39.75
CA VAL A 28 -3.91 6.15 39.82
C VAL A 28 -3.44 6.54 38.42
N ASP A 29 -2.65 7.62 38.32
CA ASP A 29 -2.06 8.06 37.06
C ASP A 29 -1.34 6.93 36.32
N GLY A 30 -1.74 6.73 35.07
CA GLY A 30 -1.20 5.71 34.19
C GLY A 30 -1.96 4.39 34.20
N ASP A 31 -2.98 4.20 35.03
CA ASP A 31 -3.81 3.00 35.00
C ASP A 31 -4.44 2.80 33.60
N PRO A 32 -4.27 1.63 32.98
CA PRO A 32 -4.89 1.35 31.69
C PRO A 32 -6.29 0.75 31.84
N ALA A 33 -7.15 1.02 30.85
CA ALA A 33 -8.44 0.36 30.70
C ALA A 33 -8.62 -0.15 29.27
N PHE A 34 -9.17 -1.35 29.11
CA PHE A 34 -9.43 -1.97 27.81
C PHE A 34 -10.87 -2.47 27.72
N GLY A 35 -11.50 -2.29 26.56
CA GLY A 35 -12.89 -2.71 26.39
C GLY A 35 -13.32 -2.81 24.95
N ASN A 36 -14.33 -3.63 24.69
CA ASN A 36 -15.02 -3.67 23.40
C ASN A 36 -16.40 -3.05 23.55
N VAL A 37 -16.67 -2.00 22.79
CA VAL A 37 -17.96 -1.31 22.78
C VAL A 37 -18.48 -1.31 21.35
N ALA A 38 -19.63 -1.95 21.12
CA ALA A 38 -20.25 -2.09 19.81
C ALA A 38 -19.29 -2.63 18.71
N GLY A 39 -18.40 -3.56 19.06
CA GLY A 39 -17.45 -4.17 18.12
C GLY A 39 -16.14 -3.41 17.94
N VAL A 40 -15.99 -2.21 18.52
CA VAL A 40 -14.75 -1.44 18.49
C VAL A 40 -13.97 -1.68 19.78
N PHE A 41 -12.68 -2.02 19.66
CA PHE A 41 -11.77 -2.15 20.79
C PHE A 41 -11.18 -0.78 21.14
N PHE A 42 -11.33 -0.38 22.39
CA PHE A 42 -10.80 0.87 22.93
C PHE A 42 -9.74 0.58 23.99
N SER A 43 -8.72 1.45 24.04
CA SER A 43 -7.64 1.44 25.04
C SER A 43 -7.56 2.84 25.64
N TYR A 44 -7.66 2.96 26.96
CA TYR A 44 -7.55 4.25 27.66
C TYR A 44 -6.42 4.21 28.68
N THR A 45 -5.91 5.40 29.03
CA THR A 45 -5.02 5.61 30.18
C THR A 45 -5.62 6.69 31.06
N TYR A 46 -5.66 6.45 32.37
CA TYR A 46 -6.15 7.43 33.34
C TYR A 46 -5.10 8.50 33.65
N SER A 47 -5.56 9.75 33.74
CA SER A 47 -4.79 10.90 34.22
C SER A 47 -5.62 11.76 35.18
N SER A 48 -5.24 11.76 36.45
CA SER A 48 -5.79 12.61 37.52
C SER A 48 -5.54 14.10 37.28
N ALA A 49 -4.48 14.47 36.56
CA ALA A 49 -4.15 15.84 36.19
C ALA A 49 -4.97 16.38 35.00
N SER A 50 -5.63 15.51 34.23
CA SER A 50 -6.40 15.94 33.07
C SER A 50 -7.67 16.66 33.47
N VAL A 51 -7.87 17.85 32.88
CA VAL A 51 -9.07 18.70 33.03
C VAL A 51 -9.83 18.86 31.72
N ALA A 52 -9.54 18.05 30.71
CA ALA A 52 -10.22 18.10 29.42
C ALA A 52 -11.74 17.97 29.58
N ALA A 53 -12.53 18.59 28.71
CA ALA A 53 -13.97 18.39 28.72
C ALA A 53 -14.28 16.94 28.32
N GLU A 54 -15.32 16.35 28.92
CA GLU A 54 -15.80 15.03 28.49
C GLU A 54 -16.24 15.09 27.02
N SER A 55 -15.75 14.15 26.23
CA SER A 55 -16.00 14.07 24.80
C SER A 55 -15.86 12.61 24.39
N SER A 56 -16.94 11.85 24.48
CA SER A 56 -16.93 10.44 24.08
C SER A 56 -16.80 10.33 22.55
N PRO A 57 -15.87 9.50 22.02
CA PRO A 57 -15.08 8.50 22.75
C PRO A 57 -13.72 8.98 23.26
N ASP A 58 -13.22 10.14 22.85
CA ASP A 58 -11.81 10.53 23.05
C ASP A 58 -11.42 10.79 24.52
N VAL A 59 -12.36 11.31 25.31
CA VAL A 59 -12.16 11.68 26.72
C VAL A 59 -13.38 11.27 27.53
N ILE A 60 -13.20 10.34 28.48
CA ILE A 60 -14.26 9.89 29.40
C ILE A 60 -13.93 10.37 30.82
N ALA A 61 -14.87 11.06 31.46
CA ALA A 61 -14.75 11.44 32.86
C ALA A 61 -15.30 10.32 33.75
N PRO A 62 -14.66 9.98 34.88
CA PRO A 62 -15.32 9.18 35.89
C PRO A 62 -16.57 9.91 36.43
N ASP A 63 -17.62 9.18 36.79
CA ASP A 63 -18.86 9.74 37.34
C ASP A 63 -18.63 10.48 38.67
N THR A 64 -17.56 10.12 39.38
CA THR A 64 -17.16 10.70 40.65
C THR A 64 -15.74 11.27 40.57
N GLY A 65 -15.45 12.30 41.36
CA GLY A 65 -14.09 12.83 41.49
C GLY A 65 -13.61 13.65 40.30
N THR A 66 -12.31 13.56 40.01
CA THR A 66 -11.61 14.35 38.98
C THR A 66 -10.83 13.45 38.00
N GLY A 67 -10.04 14.04 37.09
CA GLY A 67 -9.23 13.29 36.13
C GLY A 67 -10.02 12.78 34.92
N ARG A 68 -9.30 12.20 33.95
CA ARG A 68 -9.89 11.68 32.70
C ARG A 68 -9.25 10.37 32.28
N TRP A 69 -10.07 9.50 31.71
CA TRP A 69 -9.63 8.44 30.81
C TRP A 69 -9.37 9.07 29.44
N LEU A 70 -8.14 8.96 28.98
CA LEU A 70 -7.70 9.49 27.70
C LEU A 70 -7.52 8.36 26.71
N LEU A 71 -8.23 8.42 25.58
CA LEU A 71 -8.13 7.41 24.53
C LEU A 71 -6.68 7.33 24.04
N GLN A 72 -6.12 6.13 24.09
CA GLN A 72 -4.80 5.84 23.58
C GLN A 72 -4.91 5.39 22.14
N ASN A 73 -4.11 6.01 21.27
CA ASN A 73 -3.87 5.45 19.96
C ASN A 73 -3.05 4.17 20.13
N MET A 74 -3.64 3.05 19.74
CA MET A 74 -2.88 1.85 19.42
C MET A 74 -2.04 2.18 18.18
N LEU A 75 -0.75 2.42 18.36
CA LEU A 75 0.19 2.36 17.26
C LEU A 75 0.27 0.90 16.83
N ALA A 76 -0.62 0.48 15.93
CA ALA A 76 -0.29 -0.64 15.08
C ALA A 76 0.93 -0.16 14.28
N PRO A 77 2.11 -0.81 14.38
CA PRO A 77 3.13 -0.57 13.37
C PRO A 77 2.46 -0.71 12.01
N ASP A 78 2.86 0.08 11.02
CA ASP A 78 2.35 -0.11 9.67
C ASP A 78 2.50 -1.60 9.35
N VAL A 79 1.41 -2.34 9.17
CA VAL A 79 1.40 -3.81 9.04
C VAL A 79 0.37 -4.21 7.99
N PHE A 80 0.60 -5.39 7.42
CA PHE A 80 -0.36 -6.06 6.57
C PHE A 80 -1.43 -6.76 7.43
N PHE A 81 -2.67 -6.31 7.31
CA PHE A 81 -3.84 -6.94 7.94
C PHE A 81 -4.34 -8.09 7.09
N ARG A 82 -4.59 -9.24 7.74
CA ARG A 82 -5.05 -10.44 7.05
C ARG A 82 -6.53 -10.31 6.71
N VAL A 83 -6.89 -10.60 5.46
CA VAL A 83 -8.28 -10.81 5.04
C VAL A 83 -8.71 -12.22 5.47
N ALA A 84 -9.90 -12.36 6.05
CA ALA A 84 -10.39 -13.67 6.45
C ALA A 84 -10.52 -14.57 5.21
N THR A 85 -10.14 -15.84 5.34
CA THR A 85 -10.18 -16.80 4.22
C THR A 85 -11.59 -17.07 3.70
N ALA A 86 -12.63 -16.74 4.48
CA ALA A 86 -14.03 -16.82 4.06
C ALA A 86 -14.47 -15.63 3.19
N ASP A 87 -13.74 -14.51 3.21
CA ASP A 87 -14.13 -13.28 2.52
C ASP A 87 -13.66 -13.23 1.06
N PHE A 88 -12.92 -14.24 0.59
CA PHE A 88 -12.46 -14.33 -0.80
C PHE A 88 -12.34 -15.78 -1.26
N THR A 89 -12.43 -16.00 -2.57
CA THR A 89 -12.20 -17.31 -3.18
C THR A 89 -10.71 -17.51 -3.44
N ALA A 90 -10.13 -18.60 -2.94
CA ALA A 90 -8.70 -18.88 -3.10
C ALA A 90 -8.26 -19.01 -4.58
N ALA A 91 -9.11 -19.57 -5.45
CA ALA A 91 -8.85 -19.62 -6.89
C ALA A 91 -9.11 -18.23 -7.52
N PRO A 92 -8.10 -17.59 -8.14
CA PRO A 92 -8.28 -16.31 -8.82
C PRO A 92 -9.27 -16.42 -9.98
N ALA A 93 -10.03 -15.34 -10.21
CA ALA A 93 -10.92 -15.24 -11.39
C ALA A 93 -10.13 -14.93 -12.66
N SER A 94 -8.97 -14.28 -12.52
CA SER A 94 -7.97 -14.09 -13.57
C SER A 94 -6.59 -13.88 -12.94
N THR A 95 -5.56 -13.65 -13.75
CA THR A 95 -4.22 -13.30 -13.25
C THR A 95 -4.19 -11.98 -12.49
N SER A 96 -5.20 -11.11 -12.62
CA SER A 96 -5.27 -9.78 -11.99
C SER A 96 -6.50 -9.57 -11.12
N THR A 97 -7.34 -10.60 -10.93
CA THR A 97 -8.58 -10.46 -10.15
C THR A 97 -8.85 -11.63 -9.22
N LEU A 98 -9.37 -11.29 -8.04
CA LEU A 98 -9.80 -12.24 -7.03
C LEU A 98 -11.27 -12.00 -6.70
N THR A 99 -12.06 -13.07 -6.63
CA THR A 99 -13.46 -12.99 -6.21
C THR A 99 -13.53 -12.69 -4.72
N ILE A 100 -14.29 -11.67 -4.36
CA ILE A 100 -14.61 -11.29 -2.99
C ILE A 100 -16.00 -11.81 -2.65
N VAL A 101 -16.15 -12.39 -1.46
CA VAL A 101 -17.39 -13.02 -0.98
C VAL A 101 -18.14 -12.07 -0.04
N THR A 102 -17.42 -11.43 0.88
CA THR A 102 -17.95 -10.41 1.79
C THR A 102 -17.55 -9.04 1.28
N ASP A 103 -18.45 -8.06 1.22
CA ASP A 103 -18.11 -6.72 0.70
C ASP A 103 -17.02 -6.04 1.55
N LEU A 104 -15.81 -5.96 0.99
CA LEU A 104 -14.65 -5.33 1.62
C LEU A 104 -14.43 -3.88 1.18
N THR A 105 -15.34 -3.26 0.42
CA THR A 105 -15.16 -1.91 -0.14
C THR A 105 -15.03 -0.83 0.93
N ALA A 106 -15.53 -1.05 2.15
CA ALA A 106 -15.33 -0.14 3.28
C ALA A 106 -13.89 -0.19 3.82
N THR A 107 -13.26 -1.36 3.76
CA THR A 107 -11.95 -1.67 4.37
C THR A 107 -10.79 -1.50 3.39
N ILE A 108 -10.93 -2.06 2.19
CA ILE A 108 -9.90 -2.04 1.14
C ILE A 108 -10.24 -0.93 0.15
N LYS A 109 -9.25 -0.10 -0.18
CA LYS A 109 -9.39 1.03 -1.11
C LYS A 109 -8.34 0.96 -2.22
N LYS A 110 -8.64 1.61 -3.35
CA LYS A 110 -7.67 1.77 -4.45
C LYS A 110 -6.40 2.44 -3.94
N GLY A 111 -5.25 1.99 -4.45
CA GLY A 111 -3.93 2.50 -4.03
C GLY A 111 -3.35 1.83 -2.78
N MET A 112 -4.15 1.03 -2.04
CA MET A 112 -3.62 0.24 -0.94
C MET A 112 -2.71 -0.88 -1.46
N PRO A 113 -1.59 -1.17 -0.76
CA PRO A 113 -0.74 -2.31 -1.06
C PRO A 113 -1.42 -3.62 -0.67
N LEU A 114 -1.05 -4.69 -1.37
CA LEU A 114 -1.47 -6.05 -1.09
C LEU A 114 -0.26 -6.94 -0.91
N LYS A 115 -0.41 -7.93 -0.03
CA LYS A 115 0.48 -9.08 0.12
C LYS A 115 -0.35 -10.34 -0.02
N TYR A 116 0.10 -11.31 -0.80
CA TYR A 116 -0.60 -12.57 -0.98
C TYR A 116 0.37 -13.74 -1.08
N VAL A 117 -0.09 -14.93 -0.72
CA VAL A 117 0.71 -16.15 -0.70
C VAL A 117 0.15 -17.14 -1.72
N ILE A 118 1.00 -17.61 -2.63
CA ILE A 118 0.67 -18.61 -3.66
C ILE A 118 1.74 -19.69 -3.60
N GLY A 119 1.35 -20.95 -3.39
CA GLY A 119 2.29 -22.07 -3.30
C GLY A 119 3.34 -21.95 -2.18
N GLY A 120 3.06 -21.17 -1.13
CA GLY A 120 3.99 -20.88 -0.04
C GLY A 120 4.92 -19.68 -0.28
N THR A 121 4.97 -19.15 -1.50
CA THR A 121 5.75 -17.94 -1.83
C THR A 121 4.92 -16.69 -1.61
N THR A 122 5.54 -15.66 -1.02
CA THR A 122 4.92 -14.35 -0.81
C THR A 122 5.12 -13.46 -2.02
N TYR A 123 4.06 -12.77 -2.42
CA TYR A 123 4.03 -11.82 -3.52
C TYR A 123 3.38 -10.51 -3.08
N TYR A 124 3.64 -9.46 -3.85
CA TYR A 124 3.17 -8.10 -3.56
C TYR A 124 2.45 -7.51 -4.77
N GLY A 125 1.46 -6.68 -4.48
CA GLY A 125 0.67 -5.97 -5.47
C GLY A 125 0.05 -4.71 -4.90
N MET A 126 -0.82 -4.08 -5.66
CA MET A 126 -1.65 -2.96 -5.23
C MET A 126 -3.07 -3.09 -5.74
N VAL A 127 -4.02 -2.52 -5.00
CA VAL A 127 -5.42 -2.45 -5.40
C VAL A 127 -5.60 -1.40 -6.50
N THR A 128 -6.06 -1.81 -7.68
CA THR A 128 -6.39 -0.88 -8.79
C THR A 128 -7.90 -0.64 -8.91
N ALA A 129 -8.72 -1.61 -8.51
CA ALA A 129 -10.16 -1.46 -8.34
C ALA A 129 -10.68 -2.42 -7.28
N ILE A 130 -11.80 -2.06 -6.65
CA ILE A 130 -12.53 -2.91 -5.70
C ILE A 130 -14.02 -2.57 -5.83
N VAL A 131 -14.83 -3.61 -5.97
CA VAL A 131 -16.28 -3.60 -5.86
C VAL A 131 -16.71 -4.76 -4.96
N ALA A 132 -17.99 -4.85 -4.61
CA ALA A 132 -18.49 -5.78 -3.60
C ALA A 132 -18.05 -7.25 -3.78
N ASN A 133 -17.90 -7.71 -5.04
CA ASN A 133 -17.60 -9.10 -5.37
C ASN A 133 -16.27 -9.31 -6.11
N LEU A 134 -15.49 -8.26 -6.35
CA LEU A 134 -14.29 -8.35 -7.18
C LEU A 134 -13.22 -7.37 -6.74
N LEU A 135 -12.04 -7.91 -6.44
CA LEU A 135 -10.82 -7.16 -6.21
C LEU A 135 -9.94 -7.24 -7.46
N THR A 136 -9.52 -6.09 -7.97
CA THR A 136 -8.57 -5.98 -9.10
C THR A 136 -7.21 -5.51 -8.60
N ILE A 137 -6.16 -6.20 -9.04
CA ILE A 137 -4.80 -6.10 -8.56
C ILE A 137 -3.87 -5.75 -9.71
N ALA A 138 -2.88 -4.90 -9.45
CA ALA A 138 -1.65 -4.83 -10.25
C ALA A 138 -0.45 -5.31 -9.43
N GLY A 139 0.52 -5.97 -10.04
CA GLY A 139 1.66 -6.57 -9.35
C GLY A 139 2.08 -7.89 -9.96
N ALA A 140 2.67 -8.74 -9.13
CA ALA A 140 2.92 -10.12 -9.52
C ALA A 140 1.60 -10.81 -9.98
N PRO A 141 1.63 -11.65 -11.03
CA PRO A 141 0.44 -12.33 -11.50
C PRO A 141 -0.09 -13.31 -10.45
N LEU A 142 -1.41 -13.39 -10.33
CA LEU A 142 -2.11 -14.43 -9.57
C LEU A 142 -2.01 -15.76 -10.32
N SER A 143 -0.85 -16.42 -10.22
CA SER A 143 -0.48 -17.62 -10.99
C SER A 143 -1.02 -18.94 -10.41
N GLY A 144 -1.72 -18.90 -9.29
CA GLY A 144 -2.27 -20.07 -8.62
C GLY A 144 -3.18 -19.70 -7.45
N SER A 145 -3.56 -20.70 -6.65
CA SER A 145 -4.44 -20.48 -5.50
C SER A 145 -3.80 -19.57 -4.44
N VAL A 146 -4.50 -18.51 -4.08
CA VAL A 146 -4.14 -17.58 -3.01
C VAL A 146 -4.54 -18.21 -1.68
N THR A 147 -3.56 -18.63 -0.88
CA THR A 147 -3.79 -19.27 0.43
C THR A 147 -3.88 -18.27 1.57
N SER A 148 -3.38 -17.05 1.37
CA SER A 148 -3.52 -15.94 2.30
C SER A 148 -3.46 -14.62 1.56
N LEU A 149 -4.34 -13.69 1.95
CA LEU A 149 -4.42 -12.34 1.40
C LEU A 149 -4.33 -11.34 2.55
N TYR A 150 -3.61 -10.25 2.31
CA TYR A 150 -3.46 -9.16 3.25
C TYR A 150 -3.53 -7.82 2.52
N TYR A 151 -4.00 -6.79 3.21
CA TYR A 151 -3.93 -5.39 2.78
C TYR A 151 -3.12 -4.57 3.77
N GLY A 152 -2.40 -3.56 3.29
CA GLY A 152 -1.64 -2.63 4.14
C GLY A 152 -2.15 -1.20 4.04
N SER A 153 -1.57 -0.30 4.84
CA SER A 153 -1.81 1.13 4.72
C SER A 153 -1.19 1.70 3.45
N GLY A 154 -1.77 2.78 2.91
CA GLY A 154 -1.21 3.51 1.77
C GLY A 154 0.18 4.09 2.01
N SER A 155 0.61 4.23 3.28
CA SER A 155 1.96 4.65 3.66
C SER A 155 3.08 3.69 3.22
N ARG A 156 2.74 2.44 2.91
CA ARG A 156 3.71 1.44 2.39
C ARG A 156 3.88 1.52 0.88
N THR A 157 3.10 2.37 0.21
CA THR A 157 3.20 2.60 -1.23
C THR A 157 4.10 3.81 -1.47
N VAL A 158 5.16 3.64 -2.25
CA VAL A 158 6.06 4.73 -2.67
C VAL A 158 5.91 4.94 -4.16
N GLN A 159 5.64 6.17 -4.57
CA GLN A 159 5.67 6.54 -5.98
C GLN A 159 6.99 7.25 -6.30
N VAL A 160 7.62 6.84 -7.40
CA VAL A 160 8.78 7.53 -7.99
C VAL A 160 8.42 7.92 -9.41
N VAL A 161 8.73 9.16 -9.79
CA VAL A 161 8.43 9.69 -11.12
C VAL A 161 9.73 10.19 -11.74
N ILE A 162 10.01 9.74 -12.96
CA ILE A 162 11.15 10.19 -13.76
C ILE A 162 10.64 10.72 -15.09
N VAL A 163 11.27 11.79 -15.56
CA VAL A 163 11.00 12.40 -16.85
C VAL A 163 12.30 12.39 -17.64
N ILE A 164 12.29 11.74 -18.81
CA ILE A 164 13.34 11.85 -19.82
C ILE A 164 12.93 12.98 -20.76
N PRO A 165 13.59 14.15 -20.69
CA PRO A 165 13.27 15.27 -21.56
C PRO A 165 13.77 14.98 -22.97
N ASP A 166 13.13 15.60 -23.97
CA ASP A 166 13.52 15.49 -25.37
C ASP A 166 13.35 14.06 -25.95
N LEU A 167 14.03 13.76 -27.05
CA LEU A 167 14.08 12.44 -27.70
C LEU A 167 14.62 11.38 -26.72
N TYR A 168 13.97 10.22 -26.66
CA TYR A 168 14.34 9.13 -25.73
C TYR A 168 14.42 7.74 -26.38
N GLU A 169 14.05 7.63 -27.67
CA GLU A 169 14.05 6.36 -28.41
C GLU A 169 14.73 6.50 -29.78
N ASP A 170 15.67 7.45 -29.90
CA ASP A 170 16.56 7.60 -31.06
C ASP A 170 17.50 6.39 -31.21
N ALA A 171 17.65 5.59 -30.15
CA ALA A 171 18.18 4.24 -30.16
C ALA A 171 17.41 3.31 -29.19
N THR A 172 17.65 2.00 -29.31
CA THR A 172 17.34 1.08 -28.21
C THR A 172 18.41 1.24 -27.13
N ASP A 173 18.04 1.89 -26.03
CA ASP A 173 18.93 2.19 -24.91
C ASP A 173 18.33 1.64 -23.62
N ALA A 174 19.17 1.03 -22.78
CA ALA A 174 18.79 0.47 -21.48
C ALA A 174 19.17 1.38 -20.30
N THR A 175 19.69 2.57 -20.58
CA THR A 175 20.36 3.43 -19.62
C THR A 175 19.91 4.89 -19.70
N LEU A 176 18.64 5.15 -20.05
CA LEU A 176 18.15 6.51 -20.30
C LEU A 176 18.36 7.49 -19.13
N ILE A 177 18.34 7.00 -17.87
CA ILE A 177 18.63 7.89 -16.73
C ILE A 177 20.12 8.27 -16.72
N ALA A 178 21.00 7.30 -16.95
CA ALA A 178 22.44 7.56 -17.01
C ALA A 178 22.87 8.35 -18.26
N SER A 179 22.36 8.02 -19.45
CA SER A 179 22.76 8.63 -20.71
C SER A 179 22.20 10.04 -20.87
N ASP A 180 20.90 10.22 -20.62
CA ASP A 180 20.20 11.45 -21.01
C ASP A 180 20.13 12.42 -19.83
N LEU A 181 19.89 11.89 -18.63
CA LEU A 181 19.86 12.71 -17.40
C LEU A 181 21.24 12.90 -16.77
N ASN A 182 22.27 12.17 -17.22
CA ASN A 182 23.61 12.19 -16.63
C ASN A 182 23.58 11.98 -15.11
N SER A 183 22.72 11.07 -14.66
CA SER A 183 22.48 10.81 -13.23
C SER A 183 22.25 9.32 -12.97
N GLN A 184 22.15 8.92 -11.70
CA GLN A 184 21.74 7.57 -11.33
C GLN A 184 20.64 7.65 -10.29
N LEU A 185 19.60 6.83 -10.47
CA LEU A 185 18.53 6.68 -9.49
C LEU A 185 18.82 5.49 -8.59
N VAL A 186 19.39 5.76 -7.41
CA VAL A 186 19.73 4.75 -6.41
C VAL A 186 18.63 4.60 -5.36
N TRP A 187 18.23 3.37 -5.05
CA TRP A 187 17.24 3.09 -4.03
C TRP A 187 17.80 3.17 -2.61
N ASN A 188 17.54 4.27 -1.92
CA ASN A 188 18.01 4.51 -0.54
C ASN A 188 16.93 4.25 0.52
N LYS A 189 16.04 3.29 0.28
CA LYS A 189 14.94 2.92 1.19
C LYS A 189 15.04 1.44 1.58
N PRO A 190 14.24 0.96 2.55
CA PRO A 190 14.12 -0.48 2.82
C PRO A 190 13.75 -1.25 1.56
N PRO A 191 14.01 -2.58 1.52
CA PRO A 191 13.64 -3.40 0.38
C PRO A 191 12.18 -3.24 0.00
N ALA A 192 11.90 -3.18 -1.29
CA ALA A 192 10.56 -2.94 -1.82
C ALA A 192 10.32 -3.75 -3.09
N TYR A 193 9.10 -3.69 -3.61
CA TYR A 193 8.70 -4.38 -4.82
C TYR A 193 8.02 -3.43 -5.79
N LEU A 194 8.52 -3.33 -7.04
CA LEU A 194 7.88 -2.56 -8.10
C LEU A 194 6.65 -3.34 -8.59
N VAL A 195 5.47 -2.96 -8.08
CA VAL A 195 4.22 -3.66 -8.38
C VAL A 195 3.49 -3.09 -9.60
N ARG A 196 3.84 -1.87 -10.00
CA ARG A 196 3.23 -1.23 -11.15
C ARG A 196 4.14 -0.13 -11.66
N TYR A 197 4.25 -0.01 -12.97
CA TYR A 197 4.73 1.21 -13.58
C TYR A 197 3.82 1.65 -14.73
N ARG A 198 3.93 2.92 -15.08
CA ARG A 198 3.14 3.55 -16.13
C ARG A 198 4.05 4.41 -16.97
N VAL A 199 3.78 4.45 -18.27
CA VAL A 199 4.56 5.23 -19.22
C VAL A 199 3.64 6.17 -19.98
N TYR A 200 4.14 7.37 -20.24
CA TYR A 200 3.49 8.40 -21.02
C TYR A 200 4.55 9.03 -21.93
N SER A 201 4.21 9.21 -23.20
CA SER A 201 5.04 9.97 -24.14
C SER A 201 4.25 11.15 -24.66
N LYS A 202 4.84 12.35 -24.70
CA LYS A 202 4.15 13.52 -25.28
C LYS A 202 3.91 13.32 -26.77
N THR A 203 4.95 12.92 -27.48
CA THR A 203 4.90 12.51 -28.88
C THR A 203 5.31 11.05 -28.93
N LYS A 204 4.53 10.18 -29.56
CA LYS A 204 4.94 8.79 -29.83
C LYS A 204 5.74 8.69 -31.14
N ASP A 205 6.37 7.55 -31.37
CA ASP A 205 6.98 7.23 -32.65
C ASP A 205 5.94 7.29 -33.79
N GLY A 206 6.25 8.01 -34.86
CA GLY A 206 5.36 8.23 -35.98
C GLY A 206 5.17 7.03 -36.91
N SER A 207 6.10 6.06 -36.93
CA SER A 207 6.13 4.96 -37.92
C SER A 207 5.85 3.58 -37.32
N SER A 208 6.32 3.31 -36.11
CA SER A 208 6.01 2.08 -35.37
C SER A 208 6.11 2.29 -33.88
N ASP A 209 5.19 1.72 -33.11
CA ASP A 209 5.15 1.96 -31.67
C ASP A 209 6.43 1.49 -30.96
N GLY A 210 7.15 2.44 -30.37
CA GLY A 210 8.22 2.16 -29.42
C GLY A 210 7.68 1.62 -28.09
N LYS A 211 8.61 1.23 -27.22
CA LYS A 211 8.29 0.69 -25.89
C LYS A 211 9.16 1.29 -24.81
N ALA A 212 8.66 1.28 -23.58
CA ALA A 212 9.43 1.64 -22.40
C ALA A 212 9.25 0.63 -21.27
N THR A 213 10.33 0.39 -20.54
CA THR A 213 10.37 -0.48 -19.36
C THR A 213 11.27 0.12 -18.28
N VAL A 214 11.12 -0.41 -17.07
CA VAL A 214 11.98 -0.14 -15.92
C VAL A 214 12.91 -1.33 -15.74
N LEU A 215 14.16 -1.05 -15.39
CA LEU A 215 15.12 -2.04 -14.94
C LEU A 215 15.44 -1.82 -13.46
N ILE A 216 15.60 -2.92 -12.75
CA ILE A 216 16.20 -2.94 -11.41
C ILE A 216 17.45 -3.80 -11.52
N ASP A 217 18.59 -3.25 -11.13
CA ASP A 217 19.90 -3.91 -11.24
C ASP A 217 20.14 -4.54 -12.62
N SER A 218 19.94 -3.73 -13.67
CA SER A 218 20.08 -4.11 -15.09
C SER A 218 19.11 -5.20 -15.60
N SER A 219 18.11 -5.59 -14.81
CA SER A 219 17.14 -6.62 -15.17
C SER A 219 15.78 -6.01 -15.47
N ASP A 220 15.19 -6.35 -16.62
CA ASP A 220 13.83 -5.92 -17.00
C ASP A 220 12.82 -6.41 -15.94
N VAL A 221 11.98 -5.48 -15.45
CA VAL A 221 10.99 -5.77 -14.40
C VAL A 221 9.71 -6.39 -14.96
N ASN A 222 9.53 -6.41 -16.28
CA ASN A 222 8.39 -7.02 -16.97
C ASN A 222 8.73 -8.42 -17.45
N SER A 223 7.68 -9.23 -17.64
CA SER A 223 7.79 -10.54 -18.27
C SER A 223 7.80 -10.43 -19.81
N SER A 224 7.15 -9.40 -20.35
CA SER A 224 7.17 -9.10 -21.78
C SER A 224 8.47 -8.39 -22.19
N ALA A 225 8.97 -8.76 -23.37
CA ALA A 225 10.17 -8.16 -23.95
C ALA A 225 9.94 -6.69 -24.32
N GLY A 226 10.76 -5.81 -23.75
CA GLY A 226 10.74 -4.36 -24.01
C GLY A 226 9.68 -3.58 -23.24
N GLY A 227 8.79 -4.24 -22.49
CA GLY A 227 7.78 -3.61 -21.63
C GLY A 227 6.58 -3.03 -22.38
N LEU A 228 6.10 -1.88 -21.90
CA LEU A 228 4.84 -1.29 -22.35
C LEU A 228 4.99 -0.63 -23.73
N THR A 229 4.16 -1.05 -24.68
CA THR A 229 4.02 -0.41 -26.00
C THR A 229 3.31 0.95 -25.88
N ILE A 230 3.89 1.98 -26.50
CA ILE A 230 3.37 3.35 -26.49
C ILE A 230 2.64 3.60 -27.83
N ALA A 231 1.39 3.16 -27.90
CA ALA A 231 0.63 3.15 -29.15
C ALA A 231 0.03 4.51 -29.58
N ALA A 232 0.02 5.50 -28.68
CA ALA A 232 -0.51 6.83 -28.93
C ALA A 232 0.22 7.91 -28.13
N SER A 233 0.38 9.08 -28.75
CA SER A 233 0.83 10.30 -28.09
C SER A 233 -0.10 10.68 -26.93
N ALA A 234 0.45 11.32 -25.91
CA ALA A 234 -0.26 11.86 -24.77
C ALA A 234 -1.19 10.86 -24.04
N THR A 235 -0.86 9.57 -24.07
CA THR A 235 -1.66 8.50 -23.47
C THR A 235 -0.84 7.74 -22.43
N TRP A 236 -1.46 7.43 -21.29
CA TRP A 236 -0.84 6.61 -20.25
C TRP A 236 -1.07 5.13 -20.52
N TYR A 237 0.03 4.37 -20.58
CA TYR A 237 0.04 2.91 -20.54
C TYR A 237 0.45 2.45 -19.16
N SER A 238 -0.02 1.29 -18.71
CA SER A 238 0.24 0.79 -17.35
C SER A 238 0.43 -0.70 -17.34
N THR A 239 1.37 -1.19 -16.55
CA THR A 239 1.39 -2.61 -16.23
C THR A 239 0.19 -2.96 -15.35
N ILE A 240 -0.31 -4.19 -15.55
CA ILE A 240 -1.29 -4.82 -14.67
C ILE A 240 -0.60 -6.00 -14.00
N VAL A 241 -0.32 -7.06 -14.76
CA VAL A 241 0.36 -8.28 -14.27
C VAL A 241 1.62 -8.62 -15.07
N ASP A 242 2.02 -7.75 -15.99
CA ASP A 242 3.28 -7.87 -16.71
C ASP A 242 4.43 -7.43 -15.80
N ILE A 243 4.69 -8.26 -14.80
CA ILE A 243 5.70 -8.07 -13.76
C ILE A 243 6.44 -9.41 -13.61
N ASN A 244 7.75 -9.39 -13.81
CA ASN A 244 8.62 -10.54 -13.61
C ASN A 244 8.91 -10.70 -12.12
N THR A 245 8.37 -11.76 -11.52
CA THR A 245 8.47 -12.00 -10.07
C THR A 245 9.89 -12.32 -9.58
N THR A 246 10.85 -12.50 -10.50
CA THR A 246 12.27 -12.68 -10.16
C THR A 246 12.99 -11.33 -10.07
N ASN A 247 12.53 -10.31 -10.79
CA ASN A 247 13.27 -9.07 -11.02
C ASN A 247 12.59 -7.81 -10.44
N TYR A 248 11.42 -7.95 -9.83
CA TYR A 248 10.62 -6.83 -9.32
C TYR A 248 10.94 -6.38 -7.89
N SER A 249 11.82 -7.10 -7.18
CA SER A 249 12.32 -6.65 -5.88
C SER A 249 13.46 -5.66 -6.06
N ILE A 250 13.54 -4.67 -5.18
CA ILE A 250 14.65 -3.73 -5.09
C ILE A 250 15.21 -3.68 -3.67
N ALA A 251 16.53 -3.74 -3.53
CA ALA A 251 17.26 -3.65 -2.28
C ALA A 251 17.92 -2.28 -2.09
N TYR A 252 18.39 -2.01 -0.87
CA TYR A 252 19.12 -0.79 -0.56
C TYR A 252 20.41 -0.70 -1.39
N GLY A 253 20.60 0.42 -2.10
CA GLY A 253 21.76 0.68 -2.94
C GLY A 253 21.66 0.18 -4.38
N GLU A 254 20.60 -0.55 -4.73
CA GLU A 254 20.38 -0.95 -6.12
C GLU A 254 19.94 0.22 -7.00
N VAL A 255 20.28 0.13 -8.29
CA VAL A 255 20.02 1.17 -9.28
C VAL A 255 18.75 0.86 -10.05
N ILE A 256 17.95 1.89 -10.27
CA ILE A 256 16.80 1.90 -11.18
C ILE A 256 17.25 2.56 -12.48
N GLU A 257 16.92 1.94 -13.60
CA GLU A 257 17.10 2.49 -14.94
C GLU A 257 15.80 2.47 -15.74
N ILE A 258 15.77 3.23 -16.82
CA ILE A 258 14.70 3.18 -17.82
C ILE A 258 15.30 2.74 -19.14
N LYS A 259 14.63 1.79 -19.80
CA LYS A 259 14.97 1.33 -21.13
C LYS A 259 13.88 1.72 -22.11
N ALA A 260 14.30 2.25 -23.25
CA ALA A 260 13.47 2.37 -24.43
C ALA A 260 13.82 1.27 -25.44
N THR A 261 12.80 0.73 -26.10
CA THR A 261 12.95 -0.06 -27.31
C THR A 261 12.47 0.80 -28.47
N GLN A 262 13.39 1.09 -29.40
CA GLN A 262 13.11 2.03 -30.48
C GLN A 262 11.97 1.57 -31.38
N GLY A 263 11.14 2.53 -31.77
CA GLY A 263 10.32 2.44 -32.98
C GLY A 263 11.17 2.63 -34.25
N THR A 264 10.54 3.03 -35.34
CA THR A 264 11.20 3.22 -36.64
C THR A 264 11.14 4.67 -37.12
N GLY A 265 10.34 5.53 -36.47
CA GLY A 265 10.23 6.95 -36.71
C GLY A 265 11.28 7.77 -35.97
N LEU A 266 11.73 7.30 -34.80
CA LEU A 266 12.80 7.91 -33.98
C LEU A 266 12.48 9.35 -33.58
N ASP A 267 11.20 9.65 -33.38
CA ASP A 267 10.68 11.00 -33.13
C ASP A 267 9.83 11.10 -31.84
N ALA A 268 9.79 10.05 -31.00
CA ALA A 268 9.12 10.19 -29.70
C ALA A 268 9.92 11.06 -28.74
N THR A 269 9.18 11.87 -27.99
CA THR A 269 9.75 12.85 -27.08
C THR A 269 9.00 12.92 -25.75
N TYR A 270 9.72 13.33 -24.71
CA TYR A 270 9.22 13.58 -23.36
C TYR A 270 8.54 12.36 -22.75
N LEU A 271 9.35 11.35 -22.42
CA LEU A 271 8.90 10.16 -21.70
C LEU A 271 8.76 10.48 -20.22
N THR A 272 7.59 10.20 -19.65
CA THR A 272 7.38 10.17 -18.20
C THR A 272 7.12 8.74 -17.76
N VAL A 273 7.85 8.28 -16.75
CA VAL A 273 7.67 6.98 -16.12
C VAL A 273 7.25 7.15 -14.65
N GLU A 274 6.07 6.65 -14.30
CA GLU A 274 5.60 6.56 -12.92
C GLU A 274 5.77 5.14 -12.41
N MET A 275 6.54 4.97 -11.35
CA MET A 275 6.81 3.69 -10.69
C MET A 275 6.12 3.66 -9.33
N THR A 276 5.46 2.55 -9.01
CA THR A 276 4.79 2.32 -7.73
C THR A 276 5.40 1.12 -7.03
N PHE A 277 6.05 1.37 -5.90
CA PHE A 277 6.68 0.37 -5.06
C PHE A 277 5.84 0.07 -3.83
N VAL A 278 5.89 -1.19 -3.36
CA VAL A 278 5.32 -1.61 -2.08
C VAL A 278 6.44 -2.01 -1.13
N ILE A 279 6.44 -1.41 0.06
CA ILE A 279 7.32 -1.76 1.17
C ILE A 279 6.66 -2.89 1.99
N PRO A 280 7.34 -4.03 2.23
CA PRO A 280 6.86 -5.20 2.98
C PRO A 280 6.46 -5.01 4.44
#